data_AF-A0A0C9XY10-F1
#
_entry.id   AF-A0A0C9XY10-F1
#
_cell.length_a   1.000
_cell.length_b   1.000
_cell.length_c   1.000
_cell.angle_alpha   90.00
_cell.angle_beta   90.00
_cell.angle_gamma   90.00
#
_symmetry.space_group_name_H-M   'P 1'
#
loop_
_entity.id
_entity.type
_entity.pdbx_description
1 polymer ?
#
loop_
_entity_poly.entity_id
_entity_poly.type
_entity_poly.pdbx_seq_one_letter_code
_entity_poly.pdbx_strand_id
1 'polypeptide(L)'
;MHRRGVGLAAFDRQEQSQRSFAELSSALSQSQVDHLHLQLNQFRTSLAHFATTHRNSIKNDPSFRYAFQQMCSSIGVDPLAGPRKGGWWAELLGLGDWQYELGVQIIDVCVSTRERNGGLIEMSELIRLVSKLRGVSEGAITEDDIVRSVKTLQPLGAGYQIVEIGGTKMVRSVMKQLDEDQTVILSIAQEEGGRVIEDMLIHRKGWTRDRARAALENMLLRDGLCWLDEQDERSGRAYWIPSAMQWDL
;
A
#
# COMPACT_ATOMS: atom_id res chain seq x y z
N MET A 1 15.87 -6.18 75.91
CA MET A 1 14.43 -6.13 75.55
C MET A 1 14.27 -5.24 74.32
N HIS A 2 14.07 -5.84 73.14
CA HIS A 2 13.70 -5.09 71.93
C HIS A 2 12.30 -4.51 72.14
N ARG A 3 12.20 -3.20 72.39
CA ARG A 3 10.93 -2.47 72.29
C ARG A 3 10.53 -2.49 70.81
N ARG A 4 9.71 -3.47 70.42
CA ARG A 4 8.95 -3.41 69.17
C ARG A 4 8.10 -2.14 69.26
N GLY A 5 8.43 -1.14 68.47
CA GLY A 5 7.65 0.09 68.34
C GLY A 5 6.34 -0.25 67.64
N VAL A 6 5.32 -0.60 68.40
CA VAL A 6 3.94 -0.78 67.94
C VAL A 6 3.11 0.33 68.59
N GLY A 7 2.61 1.26 67.77
CA GLY A 7 1.88 2.46 68.20
C GLY A 7 1.91 3.53 67.10
N LEU A 8 1.09 4.59 67.22
CA LEU A 8 0.87 5.67 66.23
C LEU A 8 2.16 6.19 65.54
N ALA A 9 3.28 6.28 66.26
CA ALA A 9 4.58 6.71 65.71
C ALA A 9 5.24 5.73 64.72
N ALA A 10 4.80 4.46 64.68
CA ALA A 10 5.16 3.48 63.65
C ALA A 10 4.27 3.64 62.41
N PHE A 11 3.01 4.04 62.60
CA PHE A 11 2.08 4.36 61.51
C PHE A 11 2.49 5.63 60.78
N ASP A 12 2.84 6.71 61.51
CA ASP A 12 3.40 7.94 60.93
C ASP A 12 4.68 7.68 60.13
N ARG A 13 5.57 6.83 60.66
CA ARG A 13 6.80 6.44 59.96
C ARG A 13 6.53 5.62 58.70
N GLN A 14 5.53 4.75 58.74
CA GLN A 14 5.12 3.96 57.59
C GLN A 14 4.47 4.85 56.51
N GLU A 15 3.65 5.81 56.91
CA GLU A 15 3.01 6.78 55.99
C GLU A 15 4.03 7.73 55.36
N GLN A 16 4.98 8.26 56.15
CA GLN A 16 6.12 9.04 55.62
C GLN A 16 6.95 8.23 54.64
N SER A 17 7.27 6.97 54.99
CA SER A 17 8.03 6.09 54.10
C SER A 17 7.30 5.83 52.78
N GLN A 18 5.98 5.58 52.81
CA GLN A 18 5.18 5.41 51.60
C GLN A 18 5.15 6.66 50.72
N ARG A 19 5.02 7.86 51.33
CA ARG A 19 5.08 9.13 50.58
C ARG A 19 6.45 9.34 49.93
N SER A 20 7.55 9.11 50.67
CA SER A 20 8.90 9.23 50.12
C SER A 20 9.17 8.21 49.00
N PHE A 21 8.67 6.98 49.12
CA PHE A 21 8.76 5.98 48.04
C PHE A 21 7.93 6.38 46.82
N ALA A 22 6.74 6.95 47.01
CA ALA A 22 5.90 7.44 45.91
C ALA A 22 6.55 8.62 45.17
N GLU A 23 7.12 9.59 45.91
CA GLU A 23 7.86 10.72 45.35
C GLU A 23 9.10 10.26 44.58
N LEU A 24 9.89 9.35 45.16
CA LEU A 24 11.05 8.77 44.48
C LEU A 24 10.64 8.02 43.22
N SER A 25 9.56 7.22 43.27
CA SER A 25 9.03 6.51 42.12
C SER A 25 8.56 7.47 41.03
N SER A 26 7.90 8.58 41.40
CA SER A 26 7.48 9.60 40.45
C SER A 26 8.67 10.31 39.81
N ALA A 27 9.70 10.65 40.59
CA ALA A 27 10.91 11.28 40.09
C ALA A 27 11.71 10.36 39.15
N LEU A 28 11.79 9.06 39.47
CA LEU A 28 12.42 8.05 38.61
C LEU A 28 11.66 7.90 37.29
N SER A 29 10.34 7.84 37.33
CA SER A 29 9.50 7.81 36.13
C SER A 29 9.68 9.07 35.28
N GLN A 30 9.71 10.26 35.90
CA GLN A 30 9.93 11.51 35.19
C GLN A 30 11.32 11.53 34.52
N SER A 31 12.37 11.12 35.24
CA SER A 31 13.72 11.03 34.68
C SER A 31 13.81 10.05 33.50
N GLN A 32 13.09 8.93 33.55
CA GLN A 32 13.01 7.99 32.43
C GLN A 32 12.30 8.61 31.22
N VAL A 33 11.22 9.36 31.44
CA VAL A 33 10.50 10.08 30.37
C VAL A 33 11.39 11.16 29.74
N ASP A 34 12.09 11.95 30.56
CA ASP A 34 13.01 12.98 30.08
C ASP A 34 14.16 12.37 29.27
N HIS A 35 14.69 11.24 29.73
CA HIS A 35 15.73 10.49 29.00
C HIS A 35 15.21 9.96 27.66
N LEU A 36 13.99 9.42 27.62
CA LEU A 36 13.35 8.98 26.39
C LEU A 36 13.16 10.14 25.40
N HIS A 37 12.71 11.32 25.87
CA HIS A 37 12.58 12.51 25.03
C HIS A 37 13.92 12.95 24.43
N LEU A 38 14.99 12.91 25.22
CA LEU A 38 16.36 13.19 24.76
C LEU A 38 16.80 12.20 23.67
N GLN A 39 16.60 10.90 23.89
CA GLN A 39 16.94 9.88 22.90
C GLN A 39 16.11 10.03 21.62
N LEU A 40 14.81 10.29 21.73
CA LEU A 40 13.94 10.54 20.57
C LEU A 40 14.40 11.77 19.77
N ASN A 41 14.79 12.85 20.43
CA ASN A 41 15.30 14.08 19.78
C ASN A 41 16.65 13.85 19.08
N GLN A 42 17.56 13.13 19.73
CA GLN A 42 18.85 12.77 19.12
C GLN A 42 18.63 11.89 17.90
N PHE A 43 17.81 10.84 18.03
CA PHE A 43 17.45 9.96 16.92
C PHE A 43 16.82 10.74 15.76
N ARG A 44 15.88 11.63 16.06
CA ARG A 44 15.25 12.54 15.09
C ARG A 44 16.29 13.35 14.32
N THR A 45 17.24 13.96 15.01
CA THR A 45 18.28 14.79 14.37
C THR A 45 19.22 13.93 13.51
N SER A 46 19.60 12.74 13.97
CA SER A 46 20.45 11.82 13.23
C SER A 46 19.77 11.29 11.95
N LEU A 47 18.50 10.88 12.03
CA LEU A 47 17.75 10.39 10.87
C LEU A 47 17.50 11.50 9.86
N ALA A 48 17.22 12.72 10.33
CA ALA A 48 17.14 13.92 9.49
C ALA A 48 18.43 14.15 8.71
N HIS A 49 19.56 14.17 9.42
CA HIS A 49 20.86 14.34 8.80
C HIS A 49 21.15 13.24 7.78
N PHE A 50 20.95 11.97 8.16
CA PHE A 50 21.13 10.83 7.26
C PHE A 50 20.34 10.98 5.96
N ALA A 51 19.06 11.28 6.05
CA ALA A 51 18.20 11.36 4.89
C ALA A 51 18.51 12.58 4.00
N THR A 52 18.93 13.71 4.57
CA THR A 52 19.42 14.86 3.77
C THR A 52 20.73 14.55 3.05
N THR A 53 21.70 13.93 3.74
CA THR A 53 23.01 13.54 3.19
C THR A 53 22.87 12.51 2.07
N HIS A 54 21.97 11.54 2.24
CA HIS A 54 21.76 10.45 1.28
C HIS A 54 20.56 10.65 0.36
N ARG A 55 20.04 11.89 0.23
CA ARG A 55 18.81 12.18 -0.53
C ARG A 55 18.83 11.62 -1.96
N ASN A 56 19.94 11.79 -2.68
CA ASN A 56 20.06 11.31 -4.05
C ASN A 56 20.10 9.78 -4.12
N SER A 57 20.76 9.13 -3.16
CA SER A 57 20.76 7.66 -3.05
C SER A 57 19.35 7.14 -2.76
N ILE A 58 18.60 7.77 -1.84
CA ILE A 58 17.21 7.38 -1.56
C ILE A 58 16.32 7.56 -2.81
N LYS A 59 16.58 8.61 -3.62
CA LYS A 59 15.80 8.85 -4.85
C LYS A 59 16.16 7.91 -5.99
N ASN A 60 17.44 7.54 -6.15
CA ASN A 60 17.90 6.87 -7.37
C ASN A 60 18.23 5.39 -7.17
N ASP A 61 18.42 4.92 -5.93
CA ASP A 61 18.68 3.52 -5.61
C ASP A 61 17.44 2.91 -4.92
N PRO A 62 16.69 2.03 -5.60
CA PRO A 62 15.50 1.37 -5.07
C PRO A 62 15.78 0.50 -3.84
N SER A 63 16.93 -0.20 -3.82
CA SER A 63 17.30 -1.08 -2.70
C SER A 63 17.61 -0.25 -1.46
N PHE A 64 18.34 0.85 -1.65
CA PHE A 64 18.64 1.78 -0.57
C PHE A 64 17.37 2.49 -0.07
N ARG A 65 16.48 2.91 -0.97
CA ARG A 65 15.17 3.50 -0.63
C ARG A 65 14.34 2.55 0.23
N TYR A 66 14.24 1.29 -0.18
CA TYR A 66 13.51 0.26 0.55
C TYR A 66 14.08 0.05 1.96
N ALA A 67 15.41 -0.08 2.08
CA ALA A 67 16.07 -0.23 3.38
C ALA A 67 15.81 0.97 4.30
N PHE A 68 15.90 2.19 3.76
CA PHE A 68 15.59 3.42 4.49
C PHE A 68 14.14 3.44 4.98
N GLN A 69 13.18 3.08 4.13
CA GLN A 69 11.76 3.04 4.47
C GLN A 69 11.43 1.97 5.52
N GLN A 70 12.08 0.81 5.46
CA GLN A 70 11.94 -0.25 6.47
C GLN A 70 12.43 0.20 7.85
N MET A 71 13.56 0.90 7.90
CA MET A 71 14.07 1.52 9.12
C MET A 71 13.09 2.57 9.69
N CYS A 72 12.48 3.42 8.84
CA CYS A 72 11.47 4.35 9.33
C CYS A 72 10.25 3.60 9.91
N SER A 73 9.79 2.56 9.21
CA SER A 73 8.59 1.81 9.59
C SER A 73 8.77 1.05 10.92
N SER A 74 9.95 0.45 11.16
CA SER A 74 10.21 -0.30 12.41
C SER A 74 10.18 0.58 13.66
N ILE A 75 10.37 1.89 13.50
CA ILE A 75 10.38 2.88 14.56
C ILE A 75 9.01 3.58 14.69
N GLY A 76 8.04 3.21 13.84
CA GLY A 76 6.71 3.84 13.80
C GLY A 76 6.74 5.23 13.15
N VAL A 77 7.77 5.51 12.35
CA VAL A 77 7.89 6.75 11.58
C VAL A 77 7.40 6.52 10.16
N ASP A 78 6.41 7.29 9.74
CA ASP A 78 6.01 7.36 8.33
C ASP A 78 6.77 8.52 7.64
N PRO A 79 7.72 8.23 6.74
CA PRO A 79 8.47 9.26 6.02
C PRO A 79 7.61 10.07 5.02
N LEU A 80 6.37 9.62 4.76
CA LEU A 80 5.42 10.23 3.83
C LEU A 80 4.28 10.97 4.54
N ALA A 81 4.13 10.82 5.86
CA ALA A 81 3.13 11.55 6.60
C ALA A 81 3.41 13.06 6.49
N GLY A 82 2.35 13.86 6.32
CA GLY A 82 2.41 15.33 6.38
C GLY A 82 2.32 15.88 7.82
N PRO A 83 2.56 17.19 8.02
CA PRO A 83 2.75 17.80 9.34
C PRO A 83 1.57 17.62 10.32
N ARG A 84 0.35 17.39 9.83
CA ARG A 84 -0.85 17.15 10.67
C ARG A 84 -0.94 15.75 11.29
N LYS A 85 -0.18 14.76 10.82
CA LYS A 85 -0.21 13.37 11.33
C LYS A 85 1.15 12.91 11.86
N GLY A 86 1.87 13.79 12.56
CA GLY A 86 3.23 13.49 13.05
C GLY A 86 4.31 13.51 11.96
N GLY A 87 3.95 13.97 10.77
CA GLY A 87 4.73 13.89 9.54
C GLY A 87 5.56 15.13 9.23
N TRP A 88 6.43 15.50 10.16
CA TRP A 88 7.44 16.53 9.90
C TRP A 88 8.55 16.00 8.95
N TRP A 89 8.58 14.68 8.69
CA TRP A 89 9.54 14.02 7.80
C TRP A 89 9.31 14.30 6.32
N ALA A 90 8.06 14.37 5.85
CA ALA A 90 7.80 14.62 4.43
C ALA A 90 8.38 15.97 3.98
N GLU A 91 8.23 17.00 4.82
CA GLU A 91 8.72 18.36 4.59
C GLU A 91 10.24 18.48 4.79
N LEU A 92 10.80 17.79 5.80
CA LEU A 92 12.25 17.82 6.05
C LEU A 92 13.06 17.05 4.99
N LEU A 93 12.53 15.95 4.48
CA LEU A 93 13.28 15.03 3.62
C LEU A 93 13.01 15.27 2.13
N GLY A 94 11.89 15.92 1.78
CA GLY A 94 11.44 16.08 0.39
C GLY A 94 11.34 14.73 -0.35
N LEU A 95 11.05 13.67 0.42
CA LEU A 95 10.69 12.32 -0.05
C LEU A 95 9.20 12.24 -0.37
N GLY A 96 8.38 13.07 0.30
CA GLY A 96 6.99 13.29 -0.07
C GLY A 96 6.86 13.68 -1.53
N ASP A 97 7.66 14.65 -1.99
CA ASP A 97 7.61 15.16 -3.38
C ASP A 97 7.73 14.04 -4.42
N TRP A 98 8.75 13.18 -4.29
CA TRP A 98 8.96 12.08 -5.24
C TRP A 98 7.80 11.07 -5.23
N GLN A 99 7.29 10.74 -4.03
CA GLN A 99 6.20 9.80 -3.87
C GLN A 99 4.86 10.36 -4.38
N TYR A 100 4.62 11.66 -4.16
CA TYR A 100 3.45 12.37 -4.67
C TYR A 100 3.51 12.51 -6.19
N GLU A 101 4.67 12.86 -6.76
CA GLU A 101 4.90 12.82 -8.20
C GLU A 101 4.61 11.43 -8.77
N LEU A 102 5.03 10.36 -8.08
CA LEU A 102 4.74 8.99 -8.50
C LEU A 102 3.24 8.70 -8.44
N GLY A 103 2.55 9.19 -7.41
CA GLY A 103 1.09 9.12 -7.29
C GLY A 103 0.38 9.78 -8.47
N VAL A 104 0.80 10.98 -8.88
CA VAL A 104 0.23 11.69 -10.05
C VAL A 104 0.44 10.90 -11.34
N GLN A 105 1.61 10.31 -11.54
CA GLN A 105 1.87 9.50 -12.73
C GLN A 105 1.08 8.19 -12.75
N ILE A 106 0.85 7.57 -11.60
CA ILE A 106 -0.06 6.42 -11.48
C ILE A 106 -1.47 6.84 -11.89
N ILE A 107 -1.93 8.03 -11.47
CA ILE A 107 -3.22 8.59 -11.92
C ILE A 107 -3.24 8.74 -13.44
N ASP A 108 -2.22 9.37 -14.02
CA ASP A 108 -2.14 9.60 -15.48
C ASP A 108 -2.18 8.29 -16.28
N VAL A 109 -1.43 7.27 -15.85
CA VAL A 109 -1.46 5.93 -16.48
C VAL A 109 -2.83 5.28 -16.32
N CYS A 110 -3.42 5.33 -15.12
CA CYS A 110 -4.74 4.76 -14.88
C CYS A 110 -5.83 5.45 -15.71
N VAL A 111 -5.76 6.77 -15.88
CA VAL A 111 -6.73 7.54 -16.69
C VAL A 111 -6.55 7.22 -18.18
N SER A 112 -5.31 7.24 -18.68
CA SER A 112 -5.02 7.02 -20.10
C SER A 112 -5.29 5.58 -20.56
N THR A 113 -5.21 4.60 -19.67
CA THR A 113 -5.48 3.19 -19.99
C THR A 113 -6.93 2.77 -19.72
N ARG A 114 -7.73 3.60 -19.03
CA ARG A 114 -9.10 3.26 -18.58
C ARG A 114 -10.02 2.81 -19.71
N GLU A 115 -9.99 3.50 -20.84
CA GLU A 115 -10.80 3.17 -22.03
C GLU A 115 -10.49 1.75 -22.54
N ARG A 116 -9.25 1.27 -22.31
CA ARG A 116 -8.81 -0.04 -22.79
C ARG A 116 -9.07 -1.14 -21.78
N ASN A 117 -8.81 -0.92 -20.49
CA ASN A 117 -8.79 -1.97 -19.47
C ASN A 117 -9.91 -1.86 -18.40
N GLY A 118 -10.83 -0.89 -18.53
CA GLY A 118 -11.93 -0.69 -17.60
C GLY A 118 -11.51 -0.14 -16.23
N GLY A 119 -10.27 0.31 -16.08
CA GLY A 119 -9.74 0.83 -14.81
C GLY A 119 -9.17 -0.24 -13.88
N LEU A 120 -8.74 -1.38 -14.44
CA LEU A 120 -7.98 -2.40 -13.75
C LEU A 120 -6.67 -2.64 -14.49
N ILE A 121 -5.54 -2.55 -13.80
CA ILE A 121 -4.21 -2.70 -14.41
C ILE A 121 -3.31 -3.57 -13.52
N GLU A 122 -2.59 -4.51 -14.12
CA GLU A 122 -1.62 -5.34 -13.40
C GLU A 122 -0.48 -4.48 -12.83
N MET A 123 0.05 -4.87 -11.66
CA MET A 123 1.17 -4.16 -11.02
C MET A 123 2.40 -4.07 -11.94
N SER A 124 2.75 -5.17 -12.60
CA SER A 124 3.88 -5.26 -13.53
C SER A 124 3.74 -4.27 -14.69
N GLU A 125 2.57 -4.25 -15.33
CA GLU A 125 2.25 -3.36 -16.44
C GLU A 125 2.23 -1.89 -16.00
N LEU A 126 1.66 -1.58 -14.83
CA LEU A 126 1.68 -0.23 -14.27
C LEU A 126 3.11 0.25 -14.02
N ILE A 127 3.97 -0.58 -13.41
CA ILE A 127 5.38 -0.25 -13.19
C ILE A 127 6.07 0.03 -14.52
N ARG A 128 5.83 -0.79 -15.54
CA ARG A 128 6.40 -0.62 -16.89
C ARG A 128 5.98 0.71 -17.52
N LEU A 129 4.68 1.02 -17.53
CA LEU A 129 4.15 2.25 -18.11
C LEU A 129 4.62 3.50 -17.36
N VAL A 130 4.64 3.47 -16.02
CA VAL A 130 5.12 4.60 -15.22
C VAL A 130 6.64 4.78 -15.38
N SER A 131 7.41 3.70 -15.45
CA SER A 131 8.86 3.77 -15.69
C SER A 131 9.17 4.39 -17.06
N LYS A 132 8.41 3.99 -18.09
CA LYS A 132 8.48 4.59 -19.42
C LYS A 132 8.12 6.07 -19.41
N LEU A 133 7.05 6.45 -18.70
CA LEU A 133 6.63 7.86 -18.57
C LEU A 133 7.70 8.72 -17.88
N ARG A 134 8.39 8.17 -16.88
CA ARG A 134 9.50 8.84 -16.18
C ARG A 134 10.81 8.83 -16.95
N GLY A 135 10.96 8.00 -17.97
CA GLY A 135 12.24 7.78 -18.66
C GLY A 135 13.31 7.16 -17.74
N VAL A 136 12.91 6.33 -16.78
CA VAL A 136 13.82 5.62 -15.87
C VAL A 136 14.04 4.18 -16.32
N SER A 137 15.19 3.61 -15.95
CA SER A 137 15.50 2.21 -16.23
C SER A 137 14.57 1.26 -15.48
N GLU A 138 14.43 0.04 -16.01
CA GLU A 138 13.75 -1.04 -15.31
C GLU A 138 14.36 -1.25 -13.91
N GLY A 139 13.49 -1.51 -12.93
CA GLY A 139 13.87 -1.69 -11.53
C GLY A 139 13.95 -0.41 -10.70
N ALA A 140 13.96 0.79 -11.31
CA ALA A 140 14.01 2.06 -10.57
C ALA A 140 12.76 2.34 -9.69
N ILE A 141 11.64 1.73 -10.07
CA ILE A 141 10.35 1.78 -9.39
C ILE A 141 9.99 0.34 -9.01
N THR A 142 9.70 0.13 -7.73
CA THR A 142 9.32 -1.17 -7.17
C THR A 142 7.81 -1.26 -6.92
N GLU A 143 7.29 -2.47 -6.75
CA GLU A 143 5.88 -2.66 -6.34
C GLU A 143 5.55 -1.89 -5.06
N ASP A 144 6.48 -1.87 -4.12
CA ASP A 144 6.30 -1.23 -2.83
C ASP A 144 6.22 0.30 -2.96
N ASP A 145 6.97 0.90 -3.90
CA ASP A 145 6.80 2.30 -4.27
C ASP A 145 5.38 2.58 -4.78
N ILE A 146 4.84 1.71 -5.66
CA ILE A 146 3.46 1.83 -6.16
C ILE A 146 2.45 1.70 -5.03
N VAL A 147 2.57 0.68 -4.18
CA VAL A 147 1.66 0.44 -3.04
C VAL A 147 1.63 1.64 -2.11
N ARG A 148 2.79 2.24 -1.79
CA ARG A 148 2.86 3.44 -0.96
C ARG A 148 2.23 4.64 -1.64
N SER A 149 2.49 4.88 -2.93
CA SER A 149 1.87 5.97 -3.67
C SER A 149 0.35 5.80 -3.77
N VAL A 150 -0.16 4.59 -4.02
CA VAL A 150 -1.62 4.36 -4.04
C VAL A 150 -2.24 4.61 -2.67
N LYS A 151 -1.55 4.27 -1.57
CA LYS A 151 -2.02 4.60 -0.21
C LYS A 151 -2.11 6.11 0.03
N THR A 152 -1.18 6.92 -0.50
CA THR A 152 -1.27 8.39 -0.37
C THR A 152 -2.43 8.99 -1.16
N LEU A 153 -2.96 8.28 -2.17
CA LEU A 153 -4.14 8.70 -2.93
C LEU A 153 -5.47 8.38 -2.24
N GLN A 154 -5.50 7.47 -1.25
CA GLN A 154 -6.74 7.06 -0.58
C GLN A 154 -7.60 8.22 -0.03
N PRO A 155 -7.03 9.27 0.61
CA PRO A 155 -7.81 10.39 1.13
C PRO A 155 -8.58 11.18 0.06
N LEU A 156 -8.19 11.07 -1.22
CA LEU A 156 -8.89 11.73 -2.31
C LEU A 156 -10.25 11.09 -2.60
N GLY A 157 -10.50 9.87 -2.12
CA GLY A 157 -11.74 9.16 -2.38
C GLY A 157 -12.00 9.02 -3.88
N ALA A 158 -10.98 8.66 -4.66
CA ALA A 158 -11.07 8.48 -6.11
C ALA A 158 -11.06 7.01 -6.58
N GLY A 159 -11.02 6.05 -5.65
CA GLY A 159 -11.20 4.62 -5.94
C GLY A 159 -9.92 3.83 -6.18
N TYR A 160 -8.76 4.50 -6.09
CA TYR A 160 -7.44 3.86 -6.18
C TYR A 160 -7.22 2.86 -5.05
N GLN A 161 -7.15 1.58 -5.40
CA GLN A 161 -6.97 0.49 -4.46
C GLN A 161 -6.09 -0.60 -5.06
N ILE A 162 -5.27 -1.21 -4.21
CA ILE A 162 -4.57 -2.45 -4.55
C ILE A 162 -5.54 -3.60 -4.30
N VAL A 163 -5.75 -4.43 -5.31
CA VAL A 163 -6.54 -5.65 -5.23
C VAL A 163 -5.68 -6.83 -5.63
N GLU A 164 -5.96 -8.00 -5.07
CA GLU A 164 -5.28 -9.24 -5.43
C GLU A 164 -6.30 -10.18 -6.05
N ILE A 165 -6.02 -10.61 -7.28
CA ILE A 165 -6.91 -11.45 -8.08
C ILE A 165 -6.05 -12.59 -8.62
N GLY A 166 -6.43 -13.84 -8.34
CA GLY A 166 -5.69 -15.03 -8.79
C GLY A 166 -4.23 -15.10 -8.30
N GLY A 167 -3.88 -14.41 -7.21
CA GLY A 167 -2.50 -14.30 -6.71
C GLY A 167 -1.68 -13.17 -7.34
N THR A 168 -2.27 -12.41 -8.27
CA THR A 168 -1.63 -11.27 -8.93
C THR A 168 -2.14 -9.96 -8.36
N LYS A 169 -1.21 -9.08 -7.96
CA LYS A 169 -1.55 -7.72 -7.50
C LYS A 169 -1.88 -6.82 -8.68
N MET A 170 -2.96 -6.07 -8.53
CA MET A 170 -3.46 -5.13 -9.53
C MET A 170 -3.85 -3.82 -8.87
N VAL A 171 -3.87 -2.74 -9.64
CA VAL A 171 -4.39 -1.45 -9.22
C VAL A 171 -5.75 -1.25 -9.88
N ARG A 172 -6.77 -1.04 -9.05
CA ARG A 172 -8.09 -0.58 -9.49
C ARG A 172 -8.16 0.93 -9.34
N SER A 173 -8.62 1.63 -10.39
CA SER A 173 -8.76 3.09 -10.43
C SER A 173 -10.21 3.57 -10.51
N VAL A 174 -11.17 2.65 -10.40
CA VAL A 174 -12.61 2.90 -10.41
C VAL A 174 -13.26 2.50 -9.09
N MET A 175 -14.35 3.18 -8.74
CA MET A 175 -15.06 2.98 -7.47
C MET A 175 -15.86 1.68 -7.40
N LYS A 176 -16.25 1.14 -8.56
CA LYS A 176 -17.08 -0.05 -8.59
C LYS A 176 -16.30 -1.24 -8.02
N GLN A 177 -16.88 -1.89 -7.01
CA GLN A 177 -16.32 -3.12 -6.48
C GLN A 177 -16.48 -4.26 -7.49
N LEU A 178 -15.51 -5.16 -7.48
CA LEU A 178 -15.61 -6.39 -8.25
C LEU A 178 -16.54 -7.35 -7.51
N ASP A 179 -17.48 -7.95 -8.22
CA ASP A 179 -18.29 -9.04 -7.67
C ASP A 179 -17.52 -10.38 -7.72
N GLU A 180 -18.12 -11.42 -7.12
CA GLU A 180 -17.51 -12.74 -7.05
C GLU A 180 -17.33 -13.36 -8.44
N ASP A 181 -18.30 -13.16 -9.34
CA ASP A 181 -18.28 -13.73 -10.69
C ASP A 181 -17.17 -13.09 -11.54
N GLN A 182 -17.04 -11.78 -11.48
CA GLN A 182 -15.95 -11.02 -12.10
C GLN A 182 -14.59 -11.47 -11.57
N THR A 183 -14.45 -11.65 -10.25
CA THR A 183 -13.18 -12.09 -9.64
C THR A 183 -12.79 -13.49 -10.14
N VAL A 184 -13.76 -14.40 -10.28
CA VAL A 184 -13.55 -15.74 -10.84
C VAL A 184 -13.15 -15.68 -12.31
N ILE A 185 -13.83 -14.85 -13.12
CA ILE A 185 -13.51 -14.68 -14.55
C ILE A 185 -12.10 -14.10 -14.73
N LEU A 186 -11.74 -13.07 -13.96
CA LEU A 186 -10.42 -12.43 -14.00
C LEU A 186 -9.32 -13.43 -13.61
N SER A 187 -9.55 -14.28 -12.61
CA SER A 187 -8.60 -15.33 -12.23
C SER A 187 -8.40 -16.36 -13.35
N ILE A 188 -9.47 -16.77 -14.04
CA ILE A 188 -9.37 -17.69 -15.19
C ILE A 188 -8.65 -17.00 -16.35
N ALA A 189 -8.93 -15.72 -16.60
CA ALA A 189 -8.29 -14.95 -17.65
C ALA A 189 -6.77 -14.88 -17.45
N GLN A 190 -6.28 -14.73 -16.22
CA GLN A 190 -4.84 -14.73 -15.93
C GLN A 190 -4.17 -16.06 -16.27
N GLU A 191 -4.83 -17.20 -16.04
CA GLU A 191 -4.32 -18.52 -16.42
C GLU A 191 -4.24 -18.70 -17.95
N GLU A 192 -5.07 -17.98 -18.70
CA GLU A 192 -5.37 -18.22 -20.11
C GLU A 192 -4.89 -17.08 -21.03
N GLY A 193 -4.03 -16.20 -20.51
CA GLY A 193 -3.46 -15.07 -21.26
C GLY A 193 -4.49 -14.03 -21.69
N GLY A 194 -5.53 -13.84 -20.88
CA GLY A 194 -6.60 -12.86 -21.09
C GLY A 194 -7.82 -13.38 -21.85
N ARG A 195 -7.76 -14.56 -22.46
CA ARG A 195 -8.87 -15.10 -23.26
C ARG A 195 -9.84 -15.94 -22.41
N VAL A 196 -11.13 -15.64 -22.49
CA VAL A 196 -12.19 -16.36 -21.78
C VAL A 196 -13.37 -16.65 -22.70
N ILE A 197 -13.94 -17.86 -22.62
CA ILE A 197 -15.18 -18.24 -23.31
C ILE A 197 -16.21 -18.82 -22.32
N GLU A 198 -17.50 -18.76 -22.66
CA GLU A 198 -18.59 -19.26 -21.81
C GLU A 198 -18.35 -20.70 -21.34
N ASP A 199 -17.92 -21.58 -22.24
CA ASP A 199 -17.69 -23.01 -21.94
C ASP A 199 -16.57 -23.23 -20.91
N MET A 200 -15.59 -22.33 -20.79
CA MET A 200 -14.56 -22.44 -19.75
C MET A 200 -15.15 -22.25 -18.36
N LEU A 201 -16.10 -21.32 -18.21
CA LEU A 201 -16.79 -21.07 -16.94
C LEU A 201 -17.71 -22.25 -16.58
N ILE A 202 -18.36 -22.84 -17.59
CA ILE A 202 -19.20 -24.04 -17.41
C ILE A 202 -18.33 -25.21 -16.95
N HIS A 203 -17.24 -25.52 -17.65
CA HIS A 203 -16.43 -26.71 -17.36
C HIS A 203 -15.56 -26.59 -16.10
N ARG A 204 -14.94 -25.42 -15.85
CA ARG A 204 -14.03 -25.23 -14.70
C ARG A 204 -14.77 -24.91 -13.40
N LYS A 205 -15.91 -24.22 -13.48
CA LYS A 205 -16.63 -23.72 -12.29
C LYS A 205 -18.05 -24.26 -12.15
N GLY A 206 -18.51 -25.10 -13.08
CA GLY A 206 -19.85 -25.70 -13.03
C GLY A 206 -20.98 -24.70 -13.23
N TRP A 207 -20.71 -23.56 -13.88
CA TRP A 207 -21.72 -22.53 -14.09
C TRP A 207 -22.76 -22.96 -15.12
N THR A 208 -23.99 -22.48 -14.96
CA THR A 208 -25.00 -22.55 -16.02
C THR A 208 -24.60 -21.63 -17.17
N ARG A 209 -24.96 -21.97 -18.41
CA ARG A 209 -24.70 -21.13 -19.59
C ARG A 209 -25.26 -19.72 -19.44
N ASP A 210 -26.46 -19.56 -18.91
CA ASP A 210 -27.09 -18.25 -18.71
C ASP A 210 -26.30 -17.36 -17.73
N ARG A 211 -25.82 -17.93 -16.61
CA ARG A 211 -24.93 -17.21 -15.67
C ARG A 211 -23.62 -16.81 -16.33
N ALA A 212 -22.96 -17.72 -17.04
CA ALA A 212 -21.69 -17.45 -17.73
C ALA A 212 -21.83 -16.32 -18.74
N ARG A 213 -22.89 -16.36 -19.56
CA ARG A 213 -23.21 -15.29 -20.52
C ARG A 213 -23.49 -13.97 -19.82
N ALA A 214 -24.37 -13.96 -18.82
CA ALA A 214 -24.74 -12.75 -18.11
C ALA A 214 -23.54 -12.09 -17.42
N ALA A 215 -22.66 -12.87 -16.80
CA ALA A 215 -21.45 -12.36 -16.18
C ALA A 215 -20.50 -11.71 -17.20
N LEU A 216 -20.24 -12.38 -18.32
CA LEU A 216 -19.38 -11.86 -19.40
C LEU A 216 -19.98 -10.62 -20.10
N GLU A 217 -21.30 -10.62 -20.34
CA GLU A 217 -22.00 -9.46 -20.90
C GLU A 217 -22.01 -8.26 -19.94
N ASN A 218 -22.15 -8.49 -18.63
CA ASN A 218 -22.02 -7.43 -17.64
C ASN A 218 -20.59 -6.85 -17.64
N MET A 219 -19.57 -7.71 -17.65
CA MET A 219 -18.17 -7.28 -17.74
C MET A 219 -17.87 -6.45 -18.99
N LEU A 220 -18.51 -6.79 -20.11
CA LEU A 220 -18.39 -6.06 -21.38
C LEU A 220 -19.11 -4.71 -21.34
N LEU A 221 -20.42 -4.72 -21.05
CA LEU A 221 -21.29 -3.57 -21.29
C LEU A 221 -21.34 -2.60 -20.11
N ARG A 222 -21.26 -3.11 -18.87
CA ARG A 222 -21.40 -2.29 -17.66
C ARG A 222 -20.06 -1.88 -17.09
N ASP A 223 -19.07 -2.77 -17.16
CA ASP A 223 -17.78 -2.58 -16.49
C ASP A 223 -16.67 -2.13 -17.44
N GLY A 224 -16.76 -2.48 -18.73
CA GLY A 224 -15.69 -2.24 -19.70
C GLY A 224 -14.40 -3.00 -19.38
N LEU A 225 -14.51 -4.11 -18.64
CA LEU A 225 -13.36 -4.93 -18.21
C LEU A 225 -12.94 -5.96 -19.25
N CYS A 226 -13.74 -6.16 -20.29
CA CYS A 226 -13.45 -7.10 -21.36
C CYS A 226 -13.85 -6.56 -22.73
N TRP A 227 -13.21 -7.07 -23.78
CA TRP A 227 -13.56 -6.86 -25.17
C TRP A 227 -14.22 -8.11 -25.73
N LEU A 228 -15.10 -7.93 -26.73
CA LEU A 228 -15.73 -9.04 -27.43
C LEU A 228 -15.05 -9.27 -28.78
N ASP A 229 -14.70 -10.51 -29.04
CA ASP A 229 -14.20 -11.00 -30.31
C ASP A 229 -15.19 -12.01 -30.89
N GLU A 230 -15.98 -11.59 -31.87
CA GLU A 230 -16.95 -12.43 -32.60
C GLU A 230 -16.31 -13.23 -33.76
N GLN A 231 -14.98 -13.16 -33.90
CA GLN A 231 -14.22 -13.81 -34.97
C GLN A 231 -13.18 -14.77 -34.42
N ASP A 232 -13.29 -15.15 -33.13
CA ASP A 232 -12.34 -16.05 -32.49
C ASP A 232 -12.25 -17.38 -33.23
N GLU A 233 -11.06 -17.71 -33.74
CA GLU A 233 -10.84 -18.86 -34.63
C GLU A 233 -11.17 -20.21 -33.98
N ARG A 234 -11.13 -20.29 -32.65
CA ARG A 234 -11.28 -21.56 -31.91
C ARG A 234 -12.72 -21.85 -31.51
N SER A 235 -13.51 -20.83 -31.24
CA SER A 235 -14.84 -20.95 -30.64
C SER A 235 -15.90 -20.07 -31.28
N GLY A 236 -15.53 -19.25 -32.26
CA GLY A 236 -16.40 -18.28 -32.94
C GLY A 236 -16.74 -17.05 -32.10
N ARG A 237 -16.59 -17.11 -30.77
CA ARG A 237 -16.85 -15.97 -29.88
C ARG A 237 -16.00 -16.08 -28.61
N ALA A 238 -15.18 -15.07 -28.34
CA ALA A 238 -14.38 -14.97 -27.13
C ALA A 238 -14.45 -13.59 -26.48
N TYR A 239 -14.21 -13.59 -25.16
CA TYR A 239 -14.08 -12.39 -24.37
C TYR A 239 -12.63 -12.23 -23.95
N TRP A 240 -12.11 -11.03 -24.10
CA TRP A 240 -10.71 -10.70 -23.98
C TRP A 240 -10.53 -9.71 -22.84
N ILE A 241 -9.89 -10.13 -21.74
CA ILE A 241 -9.68 -9.35 -20.52
C ILE A 241 -8.35 -8.59 -20.65
N PRO A 242 -8.34 -7.29 -20.95
CA PRO A 242 -7.11 -6.58 -21.31
C PRO A 242 -6.16 -6.39 -20.12
N SER A 243 -6.69 -6.45 -18.90
CA SER A 243 -5.92 -6.37 -17.66
C SER A 243 -5.19 -7.67 -17.30
N ALA A 244 -5.53 -8.79 -17.96
CA ALA A 244 -4.87 -10.09 -17.82
C ALA A 244 -4.08 -10.48 -19.08
N MET A 245 -4.04 -9.61 -20.09
CA MET A 245 -3.20 -9.80 -21.28
C MET A 245 -1.77 -9.34 -21.01
N GLN A 246 -0.82 -10.08 -21.57
CA GLN A 246 0.52 -9.57 -21.76
C GLN A 246 0.54 -8.78 -23.07
N TRP A 247 0.77 -7.48 -22.96
CA TRP A 247 0.89 -6.61 -24.12
C TRP A 247 2.30 -6.74 -24.67
N ASP A 248 2.46 -7.49 -25.77
CA ASP A 248 3.70 -7.48 -26.53
C ASP A 248 3.95 -6.08 -27.13
N LEU A 249 5.22 -5.67 -27.12
CA LEU A 249 5.72 -4.37 -27.59
C LEU A 249 5.60 -4.18 -29.11
#